data_AF-A0A7I0JR21-F1
#
_entry.id   AF-A0A7I0JR21-F1
#
_cell.length_a   1.000
_cell.length_b   1.000
_cell.length_c   1.000
_cell.angle_alpha   90.00
_cell.angle_beta   90.00
_cell.angle_gamma   90.00
#
_symmetry.space_group_name_H-M   'P 1'
#
loop_
_entity.id
_entity.type
_entity.pdbx_description
1 polymer ?
#
loop_
_entity_poly.entity_id
_entity_poly.type
_entity_poly.pdbx_seq_one_letter_code
_entity_poly.pdbx_strand_id
1 'polypeptide(L)'
;VAPCQPVNCCRETFVESVALARDRKVRMHTHVGEGESSVMRARHGLRTVDYCAEIGFCGSDAFYAHCWELTHDELRKMAASDTGVAHCPEPVYLVGAGMSVISAP
;
A
#
# COMPACT_ATOMS: atom_id res chain seq x y z
N VAL A 1 -8.02 -10.87 -0.78
CA VAL A 1 -7.09 -11.31 0.29
C VAL A 1 -6.51 -10.07 0.94
N ALA A 2 -6.44 -10.03 2.28
CA ALA A 2 -6.12 -8.81 3.01
C ALA A 2 -5.07 -9.03 4.12
N PRO A 3 -3.77 -9.15 3.77
CA PRO A 3 -2.71 -9.07 4.78
C PRO A 3 -2.71 -7.67 5.43
N CYS A 4 -2.33 -7.59 6.70
CA CYS A 4 -2.48 -6.37 7.50
C CYS A 4 -1.73 -5.16 6.91
N GLN A 5 -0.40 -5.16 6.98
CA GLN A 5 0.44 -4.05 6.51
C GLN A 5 1.83 -4.59 6.16
N PRO A 6 2.54 -4.05 5.14
CA PRO A 6 3.87 -4.51 4.74
C PRO A 6 4.90 -4.57 5.87
N VAL A 7 4.82 -3.65 6.83
CA VAL A 7 5.77 -3.59 7.96
C VAL A 7 5.45 -4.61 9.08
N ASN A 8 4.22 -5.14 9.12
CA ASN A 8 3.71 -6.02 10.18
C ASN A 8 3.64 -7.50 9.76
N CYS A 9 3.76 -7.81 8.46
CA CYS A 9 3.70 -9.17 7.96
C CYS A 9 5.03 -9.61 7.36
N CYS A 10 5.28 -10.92 7.35
CA CYS A 10 6.41 -11.49 6.61
C CYS A 10 6.21 -11.30 5.10
N ARG A 11 7.32 -11.25 4.36
CA ARG A 11 7.30 -11.14 2.88
C ARG A 11 6.51 -12.29 2.26
N GLU A 12 6.68 -13.50 2.80
CA GLU A 12 6.03 -14.72 2.34
C GLU A 12 4.50 -14.62 2.48
N THR A 13 4.01 -14.01 3.56
CA THR A 13 2.57 -13.79 3.76
C THR A 13 1.97 -12.95 2.63
N PHE A 14 2.69 -11.92 2.17
CA PHE A 14 2.24 -11.10 1.05
C PHE A 14 2.31 -11.86 -0.27
N VAL A 15 3.43 -12.54 -0.56
CA VAL A 15 3.60 -13.29 -1.81
C VAL A 15 2.52 -14.37 -1.97
N GLU A 16 2.27 -15.15 -0.91
CA GLU A 16 1.20 -16.15 -0.89
C GLU A 16 -0.19 -15.50 -1.00
N SER A 17 -0.39 -14.33 -0.39
CA SER A 17 -1.65 -13.58 -0.53
C SER A 17 -1.91 -13.14 -1.97
N VAL A 18 -0.88 -12.70 -2.69
CA VAL A 18 -0.97 -12.34 -4.12
C VAL A 18 -1.33 -13.55 -4.95
N ALA A 19 -0.61 -14.67 -4.76
CA ALA A 19 -0.86 -15.91 -5.47
C ALA A 19 -2.31 -16.39 -5.25
N LEU A 20 -2.75 -16.44 -3.99
CA LEU A 20 -4.10 -16.84 -3.62
C LEU A 20 -5.17 -15.92 -4.19
N ALA A 21 -4.96 -14.60 -4.13
CA ALA A 21 -5.93 -13.62 -4.63
C ALA A 21 -6.17 -13.80 -6.13
N ARG A 22 -5.09 -13.93 -6.91
CA ARG A 22 -5.16 -14.07 -8.36
C ARG A 22 -5.72 -15.43 -8.79
N ASP A 23 -5.32 -16.51 -8.11
CA ASP A 23 -5.86 -17.85 -8.35
C ASP A 23 -7.38 -17.91 -8.08
N ARG A 24 -7.84 -17.25 -7.01
CA ARG A 24 -9.26 -17.16 -6.65
C ARG A 24 -10.02 -16.04 -7.37
N LYS A 25 -9.35 -15.23 -8.19
CA LYS A 25 -9.91 -14.06 -8.89
C LYS A 25 -10.62 -13.09 -7.94
N VAL A 26 -10.03 -12.86 -6.77
CA VAL A 26 -10.52 -11.90 -5.77
C VAL A 26 -9.55 -10.73 -5.63
N ARG A 27 -10.07 -9.58 -5.19
CA ARG A 27 -9.26 -8.36 -4.97
C ARG A 27 -8.34 -8.47 -3.76
N MET A 28 -7.28 -7.67 -3.78
CA MET A 28 -6.28 -7.49 -2.72
C MET A 28 -6.47 -6.17 -1.99
N HIS A 29 -6.17 -6.16 -0.69
CA HIS A 29 -6.26 -4.96 0.14
C HIS A 29 -5.22 -4.96 1.26
N THR A 30 -4.58 -3.83 1.57
CA THR A 30 -3.67 -3.70 2.71
C THR A 30 -3.51 -2.23 3.13
N HIS A 31 -2.93 -1.98 4.30
CA HIS A 31 -2.57 -0.63 4.77
C HIS A 31 -1.22 -0.22 4.15
N VAL A 32 -1.13 0.98 3.58
CA VAL A 32 0.11 1.48 2.95
C VAL A 32 0.25 2.97 3.17
N GLY A 33 1.45 3.40 3.56
CA GLY A 33 1.78 4.81 3.74
C GLY A 33 1.06 5.44 4.93
N GLU A 34 0.96 4.71 6.03
CA GLU A 34 0.35 5.15 7.29
C GLU A 34 1.38 5.48 8.39
N GLY A 35 2.63 5.77 7.99
CA GLY A 35 3.74 6.12 8.87
C GLY A 35 4.89 5.10 8.86
N GLU A 36 4.79 4.03 8.07
CA GLU A 36 5.78 2.97 8.03
C GLU A 36 6.88 3.12 6.98
N SER A 37 6.79 4.10 6.06
CA SER A 37 7.66 4.12 4.87
C SER A 37 9.15 4.28 5.21
N SER A 38 9.46 5.01 6.29
CA SER A 38 10.82 5.14 6.82
C SER A 38 11.37 3.81 7.35
N VAL A 39 10.54 3.04 8.05
CA VAL A 39 10.88 1.71 8.58
C VAL A 39 11.06 0.72 7.43
N MET A 40 10.18 0.74 6.43
CA MET A 40 10.30 -0.08 5.23
C MET A 40 11.61 0.21 4.51
N ARG A 41 11.98 1.49 4.33
CA ARG A 41 13.24 1.89 3.71
C ARG A 41 14.44 1.38 4.49
N ALA A 42 14.42 1.47 5.82
CA ALA A 42 15.51 0.99 6.66
C ALA A 42 15.68 -0.54 6.62
N ARG A 43 14.57 -1.30 6.58
CA ARG A 43 14.59 -2.77 6.61
C ARG A 43 14.84 -3.41 5.24
N HIS A 44 14.31 -2.81 4.18
CA HIS A 44 14.26 -3.43 2.85
C HIS A 44 14.93 -2.60 1.75
N GLY A 45 15.42 -1.39 2.07
CA GLY A 45 15.97 -0.46 1.07
C GLY A 45 14.92 0.20 0.16
N LEU A 46 13.65 -0.21 0.29
CA LEU A 46 12.52 0.25 -0.51
C LEU A 46 11.51 1.00 0.35
N ARG A 47 10.86 2.01 -0.23
CA ARG A 47 9.65 2.57 0.39
C ARG A 47 8.47 1.61 0.20
N THR A 48 7.42 1.81 1.00
CA THR A 48 6.28 0.89 1.10
C THR A 48 5.62 0.58 -0.25
N VAL A 49 5.45 1.57 -1.14
CA VAL A 49 4.85 1.35 -2.48
C VAL A 49 5.77 0.55 -3.39
N ASP A 50 7.07 0.84 -3.38
CA ASP A 50 8.06 0.09 -4.18
C ASP A 50 8.19 -1.35 -3.70
N TYR A 51 8.11 -1.57 -2.38
CA TYR A 51 8.09 -2.90 -1.79
C TYR A 51 6.84 -3.70 -2.22
N CYS A 52 5.66 -3.09 -2.16
CA CYS A 52 4.42 -3.74 -2.61
C CYS A 52 4.46 -4.08 -4.11
N ALA A 53 5.04 -3.20 -4.94
CA ALA A 53 5.23 -3.48 -6.36
C ALA A 53 6.21 -4.65 -6.59
N GLU A 54 7.33 -4.71 -5.85
CA GLU A 54 8.33 -5.78 -5.96
C GLU A 54 7.73 -7.17 -5.69
N ILE A 55 6.85 -7.27 -4.68
CA ILE A 55 6.19 -8.54 -4.32
C ILE A 55 4.92 -8.81 -5.13
N GLY A 56 4.60 -7.95 -6.09
CA GLY A 56 3.44 -8.08 -6.98
C GLY A 56 2.09 -7.74 -6.32
N PHE A 57 2.09 -7.12 -5.14
CA PHE A 57 0.89 -6.62 -4.46
C PHE A 57 0.50 -5.23 -5.00
N CYS A 58 0.29 -5.13 -6.31
CA CYS A 58 -0.13 -3.93 -7.04
C CYS A 58 -0.95 -4.35 -8.27
N GLY A 59 -1.66 -3.41 -8.88
CA GLY A 59 -2.49 -3.66 -10.05
C GLY A 59 -3.92 -3.19 -9.87
N SER A 60 -4.72 -3.30 -10.94
CA SER A 60 -6.17 -3.06 -10.97
C SER A 60 -6.97 -3.94 -9.99
N ASP A 61 -6.36 -4.99 -9.46
CA ASP A 61 -6.92 -5.88 -8.46
C ASP A 61 -6.51 -5.53 -7.02
N ALA A 62 -5.76 -4.45 -6.79
CA ALA A 62 -5.25 -4.03 -5.49
C ALA A 62 -5.75 -2.64 -5.04
N PHE A 63 -6.09 -2.50 -3.76
CA PHE A 63 -6.46 -1.22 -3.14
C PHE A 63 -5.68 -0.99 -1.85
N TYR A 64 -5.02 0.16 -1.73
CA TYR A 64 -4.27 0.55 -0.54
C TYR A 64 -5.10 1.48 0.33
N ALA A 65 -5.21 1.17 1.64
CA ALA A 65 -5.80 2.09 2.60
C ALA A 65 -4.84 3.22 2.95
N HIS A 66 -5.42 4.35 3.35
CA HIS A 66 -4.75 5.48 4.01
C HIS A 66 -3.89 6.36 3.10
N CYS A 67 -2.68 5.91 2.76
CA CYS A 67 -1.77 6.57 1.83
C CYS A 67 -1.38 8.03 2.20
N TRP A 68 -1.42 8.41 3.49
CA TRP A 68 -1.14 9.78 3.91
C TRP A 68 0.36 10.15 3.91
N GLU A 69 1.26 9.17 3.93
CA GLU A 69 2.72 9.37 3.89
C GLU A 69 3.30 9.27 2.47
N LEU A 70 2.45 9.04 1.46
CA LEU A 70 2.91 8.80 0.09
C LEU A 70 3.39 10.07 -0.59
N THR A 71 4.47 9.93 -1.34
CA THR A 71 5.01 10.98 -2.20
C THR A 71 4.27 11.04 -3.54
N HIS A 72 4.39 12.17 -4.24
CA HIS A 72 3.85 12.31 -5.60
C HIS A 72 4.38 11.25 -6.57
N ASP A 73 5.64 10.83 -6.42
CA ASP A 73 6.21 9.77 -7.27
C ASP A 73 5.59 8.40 -6.99
N GLU A 74 5.28 8.10 -5.73
CA GLU A 74 4.57 6.87 -5.37
C GLU A 74 3.13 6.88 -5.89
N LEU A 75 2.44 8.02 -5.79
CA LEU A 75 1.11 8.18 -6.38
C LEU A 75 1.14 7.99 -7.91
N ARG A 76 2.16 8.50 -8.60
CA ARG A 76 2.35 8.26 -10.06
C ARG A 76 2.56 6.78 -10.38
N LYS A 77 3.35 6.05 -9.57
CA LYS A 77 3.55 4.60 -9.74
C LYS A 77 2.26 3.81 -9.50
N MET A 78 1.49 4.20 -8.50
CA MET A 78 0.17 3.61 -8.25
C MET A 78 -0.78 3.85 -9.42
N ALA A 79 -0.86 5.08 -9.93
CA ALA A 79 -1.65 5.41 -11.11
C ALA A 79 -1.21 4.61 -12.36
N ALA A 80 0.10 4.48 -12.59
CA ALA A 80 0.64 3.72 -13.72
C ALA A 80 0.32 2.21 -13.65
N SER A 81 0.06 1.68 -12.45
CA SER A 81 -0.31 0.27 -12.24
C SER A 81 -1.81 0.06 -12.04
N ASP A 82 -2.63 1.11 -12.15
CA ASP A 82 -4.07 1.08 -11.83
C ASP A 82 -4.37 0.60 -10.39
N THR A 83 -3.42 0.82 -9.47
CA THR A 83 -3.59 0.46 -8.06
C THR A 83 -4.46 1.51 -7.35
N GLY A 84 -5.57 1.06 -6.78
CA GLY A 84 -6.55 1.95 -6.16
C GLY A 84 -6.16 2.45 -4.76
N VAL A 85 -6.80 3.54 -4.33
CA VAL A 85 -6.71 4.09 -2.97
C VAL A 85 -8.06 4.01 -2.28
N ALA A 86 -8.10 3.49 -1.06
CA ALA A 86 -9.21 3.63 -0.13
C ALA A 86 -8.86 4.75 0.88
N HIS A 87 -9.27 5.97 0.57
CA HIS A 87 -8.92 7.12 1.39
C HIS A 87 -9.76 7.14 2.68
N CYS A 88 -9.09 6.99 3.82
CA CYS A 88 -9.70 7.00 5.15
C CYS A 88 -9.12 8.18 5.94
N PRO A 89 -9.73 9.37 5.90
CA PRO A 89 -9.17 10.58 6.48
C PRO A 89 -9.25 10.63 8.01
N GLU A 90 -10.22 9.97 8.63
CA GLU A 90 -10.46 10.03 10.08
C GLU A 90 -9.28 9.53 10.95
N PRO A 91 -8.64 8.38 10.65
CA PRO A 91 -7.46 7.91 11.39
C PRO A 91 -6.30 8.92 11.43
N VAL A 92 -6.10 9.70 10.36
CA VAL A 92 -5.03 10.72 10.28
C VAL A 92 -5.19 11.77 11.38
N TYR A 93 -6.42 12.22 11.63
CA TYR A 93 -6.74 13.18 12.69
C TYR A 93 -6.48 12.59 14.07
N LEU A 94 -6.82 11.31 14.27
CA LEU A 94 -6.65 10.62 15.55
C LEU A 94 -5.18 10.42 15.93
N VAL A 95 -4.29 10.21 14.95
CA VAL A 95 -2.85 10.02 15.20
C VAL A 95 -2.03 11.33 15.10
N GLY A 96 -2.68 12.46 14.80
CA GLY A 96 -2.03 13.77 14.69
C GLY A 96 -1.08 13.90 13.49
N ALA A 97 -1.26 13.08 12.46
CA ALA A 97 -0.42 13.12 11.26
C ALA A 97 -0.88 14.24 10.28
N GLY A 98 0.05 14.73 9.45
CA GLY A 98 -0.28 15.64 8.36
C GLY A 98 -1.10 14.95 7.27
N MET A 99 -2.12 15.62 6.73
CA MET A 99 -2.91 15.09 5.61
C MET A 99 -2.18 15.30 4.29
N SER A 100 -2.03 14.22 3.51
CA SER A 100 -1.72 14.33 2.08
C SER A 100 -3.01 14.52 1.28
N VAL A 101 -3.03 15.51 0.39
CA VAL A 101 -4.13 15.68 -0.57
C VAL A 101 -3.97 14.64 -1.66
N ILE A 102 -4.82 13.62 -1.63
CA ILE A 102 -4.93 12.64 -2.72
C ILE A 102 -5.95 13.20 -3.71
N SER A 103 -5.52 13.98 -4.70
CA SER A 103 -6.40 14.38 -5.80
C SER A 103 -6.41 13.28 -6.87
N ALA A 104 -7.57 12.67 -7.11
CA ALA A 104 -7.78 11.97 -8.37
C ALA A 104 -7.83 13.01 -9.51
N PRO A 105 -7.28 12.69 -10.70
CA PRO A 105 -7.41 13.55 -11.88
C PRO A 105 -8.87 13.73 -12.32
#